data_AF-A0A955WGA9-F1
#
_entry.id   AF-A0A955WGA9-F1
#
_cell.length_a   1.000
_cell.length_b   1.000
_cell.length_c   1.000
_cell.angle_alpha   90.00
_cell.angle_beta   90.00
_cell.angle_gamma   90.00
#
_symmetry.space_group_name_H-M   'P 1'
#
loop_
_entity.id
_entity.type
_entity.pdbx_description
1 polymer ?
#
loop_
_entity_poly.entity_id
_entity_poly.type
_entity_poly.pdbx_seq_one_letter_code
_entity_poly.pdbx_strand_id
1 'polypeptide(L)'
;SLYSPRVLIERFEEGPFRMVHYQLSPDGKQVDAVLATFVPGYAVDERRAALEEAIAIRLGAGENLQMHHYLGKYSGMQWRLLSYRVDLRFDEMTGQLELLFHRRGRVDPTADFEAPPVVTPVTP
;
A
#
# COMPACT_ATOMS: atom_id res chain seq x y z
N SER A 1 -20.52 8.47 10.78
CA SER A 1 -20.11 7.05 10.78
C SER A 1 -18.60 7.04 10.78
N LEU A 2 -17.95 6.64 11.88
CA LEU A 2 -16.50 6.48 11.89
C LEU A 2 -16.15 5.33 10.94
N TYR A 3 -15.48 5.64 9.84
CA TYR A 3 -14.90 4.64 8.97
C TYR A 3 -13.87 3.88 9.82
N SER A 4 -14.04 2.57 9.99
CA SER A 4 -13.03 1.69 10.57
C SER A 4 -12.71 0.69 9.49
N PRO A 5 -11.48 0.70 8.93
CA PRO A 5 -11.12 -0.21 7.86
C PRO A 5 -11.19 -1.64 8.39
N ARG A 6 -11.92 -2.50 7.68
CA ARG A 6 -11.95 -3.93 7.97
C ARG A 6 -10.74 -4.55 7.30
N VAL A 7 -9.79 -5.00 8.10
CA VAL A 7 -8.53 -5.56 7.61
C VAL A 7 -8.51 -7.07 7.89
N LEU A 8 -8.25 -7.86 6.84
CA LEU A 8 -7.87 -9.26 6.97
C LEU A 8 -6.37 -9.37 6.76
N ILE A 9 -5.71 -10.18 7.58
CA ILE A 9 -4.26 -10.37 7.52
C ILE A 9 -3.98 -11.86 7.35
N GLU A 10 -3.23 -12.20 6.33
CA GLU A 10 -2.75 -13.55 6.06
C GLU A 10 -1.22 -13.57 6.18
N ARG A 11 -0.69 -14.59 6.86
CA ARG A 11 0.75 -14.78 7.06
C ARG A 11 1.15 -16.08 6.38
N PHE A 12 2.32 -16.05 5.75
CA PHE A 12 2.81 -17.16 4.95
C PHE A 12 4.15 -17.64 5.52
N GLU A 13 4.29 -18.96 5.66
CA GLU A 13 5.56 -19.60 6.03
C GLU A 13 6.44 -19.83 4.80
N GLU A 14 5.83 -20.01 3.63
CA GLU A 14 6.50 -20.29 2.36
C GLU A 14 6.04 -19.31 1.26
N GLY A 15 6.91 -19.06 0.29
CA GLY A 15 6.62 -18.22 -0.87
C GLY A 15 7.30 -16.85 -0.85
N PRO A 16 6.95 -15.96 -1.81
CA PRO A 16 7.63 -14.68 -1.97
C PRO A 16 7.18 -13.61 -0.96
N PHE A 17 6.02 -13.80 -0.34
CA PHE A 17 5.44 -12.88 0.62
C PHE A 17 5.52 -13.47 2.02
N ARG A 18 5.78 -12.62 3.02
CA ARG A 18 5.67 -13.02 4.43
C ARG A 18 4.25 -12.78 4.97
N MET A 19 3.57 -11.77 4.40
CA MET A 19 2.27 -11.31 4.88
C MET A 19 1.53 -10.55 3.78
N VAL A 20 0.22 -10.71 3.74
CA VAL A 20 -0.68 -9.93 2.89
C VAL A 20 -1.81 -9.35 3.75
N HIS A 21 -2.02 -8.03 3.63
CA HIS A 21 -3.14 -7.33 4.24
C HIS A 21 -4.18 -7.05 3.15
N TYR A 22 -5.43 -7.40 3.42
CA TYR A 22 -6.57 -7.10 2.58
C TYR A 22 -7.44 -6.07 3.31
N GLN A 23 -7.61 -4.90 2.71
CA GLN A 23 -8.57 -3.92 3.16
C GLN A 23 -9.89 -4.19 2.46
N LEU A 24 -10.93 -4.46 3.25
CA LEU A 24 -12.28 -4.67 2.74
C LEU A 24 -13.04 -3.35 2.64
N SER A 25 -14.01 -3.34 1.74
CA SER A 25 -15.03 -2.30 1.65
C SER A 25 -15.83 -2.18 2.97
N PRO A 26 -16.50 -1.04 3.22
CA PRO A 26 -17.30 -0.85 4.44
C PRO A 26 -18.33 -1.96 4.71
N ASP A 27 -18.92 -2.50 3.64
CA ASP A 27 -19.89 -3.60 3.70
C ASP A 27 -19.24 -4.99 3.79
N GLY A 28 -17.92 -5.10 3.69
CA GLY A 28 -17.14 -6.34 3.78
C GLY A 28 -17.26 -7.25 2.56
N LYS A 29 -17.83 -6.78 1.45
CA LYS A 29 -18.11 -7.62 0.27
C LYS A 29 -17.03 -7.57 -0.81
N GLN A 30 -16.17 -6.55 -0.79
CA GLN A 30 -15.13 -6.34 -1.78
C GLN A 30 -13.80 -6.06 -1.11
N VAL A 31 -12.70 -6.36 -1.80
CA VAL A 31 -11.36 -5.92 -1.42
C VAL A 31 -11.10 -4.59 -2.12
N ASP A 32 -10.90 -3.53 -1.34
CA ASP A 32 -10.58 -2.19 -1.86
C ASP A 32 -9.07 -2.00 -2.07
N ALA A 33 -8.25 -2.66 -1.24
CA ALA A 33 -6.79 -2.66 -1.39
C ALA A 33 -6.14 -3.95 -0.87
N VAL A 34 -4.98 -4.28 -1.44
CA VAL A 34 -4.11 -5.39 -1.06
C VAL A 34 -2.70 -4.84 -0.84
N LEU A 35 -2.12 -5.07 0.34
CA LEU A 35 -0.73 -4.77 0.65
C LEU A 35 0.01 -6.07 0.93
N ALA A 36 0.88 -6.47 0.00
CA ALA A 36 1.71 -7.66 0.14
C ALA A 36 3.14 -7.26 0.54
N THR A 37 3.62 -7.73 1.68
CA THR A 37 5.00 -7.53 2.10
C THR A 37 5.84 -8.73 1.69
N PHE A 38 6.93 -8.48 0.95
CA PHE A 38 7.84 -9.52 0.52
C PHE A 38 8.68 -10.08 1.68
N VAL A 39 9.22 -11.28 1.49
CA VAL A 39 10.31 -11.78 2.36
C VAL A 39 11.57 -10.90 2.18
N PRO A 40 12.42 -10.75 3.22
CA PRO A 40 13.53 -9.78 3.20
C PRO A 40 14.50 -9.91 2.02
N GLY A 41 14.68 -11.12 1.48
CA GLY A 41 15.54 -11.35 0.34
C GLY A 41 15.15 -10.56 -0.93
N TYR A 42 13.89 -10.14 -1.07
CA TYR A 42 13.46 -9.33 -2.22
C TYR A 42 13.78 -7.84 -2.09
N ALA A 43 14.15 -7.37 -0.90
CA ALA A 43 14.49 -5.96 -0.67
C ALA A 43 15.89 -5.57 -1.20
N VAL A 44 16.70 -6.54 -1.63
CA VAL A 44 18.02 -6.30 -2.23
C VAL A 44 17.88 -5.68 -3.63
N ASP A 45 18.74 -4.72 -3.95
CA ASP A 45 18.69 -3.89 -5.17
C ASP A 45 18.44 -4.68 -6.45
N GLU A 46 19.20 -5.75 -6.69
CA GLU A 46 19.09 -6.57 -7.89
C GLU A 46 17.70 -7.21 -8.03
N ARG A 47 17.14 -7.71 -6.91
CA ARG A 47 15.82 -8.36 -6.90
C ARG A 47 14.69 -7.33 -6.97
N ARG A 48 14.88 -6.17 -6.35
CA ARG A 48 13.95 -5.04 -6.47
C ARG A 48 13.88 -4.55 -7.92
N ALA A 49 15.02 -4.33 -8.57
CA ALA A 49 15.07 -3.93 -9.99
C ALA A 49 14.40 -4.99 -10.90
N ALA A 50 14.65 -6.27 -10.66
CA ALA A 50 14.00 -7.35 -11.41
C ALA A 50 12.46 -7.37 -11.21
N LEU A 51 11.98 -7.07 -9.99
CA LEU A 51 10.54 -6.92 -9.74
C LEU A 51 9.95 -5.71 -10.46
N GLU A 52 10.63 -4.56 -10.43
CA GLU A 52 10.22 -3.36 -11.16
C GLU A 52 10.09 -3.63 -12.66
N GLU A 53 11.08 -4.29 -13.26
CA GLU A 53 11.05 -4.71 -14.66
C GLU A 53 9.89 -5.66 -14.95
N ALA A 54 9.71 -6.69 -14.11
CA ALA A 54 8.64 -7.67 -14.27
C ALA A 54 7.24 -7.02 -14.20
N ILE A 55 7.06 -6.03 -13.31
CA ILE A 55 5.82 -5.25 -13.22
C ILE A 55 5.68 -4.35 -14.47
N ALA A 56 6.75 -3.70 -14.90
CA ALA A 56 6.73 -2.80 -16.04
C ALA A 56 6.38 -3.52 -17.36
N ILE A 57 6.79 -4.79 -17.53
CA ILE A 57 6.37 -5.64 -18.66
C ILE A 57 4.84 -5.76 -18.74
N ARG A 58 4.14 -5.76 -17.59
CA ARG A 58 2.68 -5.92 -17.50
C ARG A 58 1.94 -4.60 -17.52
N LEU A 59 2.47 -3.58 -16.84
CA LEU A 59 1.76 -2.32 -16.56
C LEU A 59 2.31 -1.12 -17.34
N GLY A 60 3.40 -1.28 -18.08
CA GLY A 60 4.14 -0.20 -18.72
C GLY A 60 5.13 0.48 -17.77
N ALA A 61 5.73 1.58 -18.22
CA ALA A 61 6.67 2.34 -17.41
C ALA A 61 5.98 2.92 -16.17
N GLY A 62 6.56 2.68 -15.00
CA GLY A 62 6.13 3.29 -13.75
C GLY A 62 6.76 4.67 -13.58
N GLU A 63 6.18 5.44 -12.65
CA GLU A 63 6.71 6.72 -12.19
C GLU A 63 7.47 6.52 -10.87
N ASN A 64 8.57 7.25 -10.68
CA ASN A 64 9.30 7.22 -9.42
C ASN A 64 8.38 7.68 -8.28
N LEU A 65 8.29 6.85 -7.24
CA LEU A 65 7.58 7.14 -6.02
C LEU A 65 8.58 7.61 -4.97
N GLN A 66 8.34 8.80 -4.42
CA GLN A 66 9.01 9.31 -3.22
C GLN A 66 7.92 9.87 -2.32
N MET A 67 7.66 9.22 -1.20
CA MET A 67 6.64 9.62 -0.25
C MET A 67 7.26 9.78 1.13
N HIS A 68 7.07 10.95 1.73
CA HIS A 68 7.35 11.20 3.14
C HIS A 68 6.02 11.37 3.85
N HIS A 69 5.70 10.44 4.74
CA HIS A 69 4.59 10.53 5.67
C HIS A 69 5.14 10.51 7.10
N TYR A 70 4.35 10.97 8.08
CA TYR A 70 4.81 10.95 9.48
C TYR A 70 5.02 9.52 10.01
N LEU A 71 4.46 8.50 9.35
CA LEU A 71 4.64 7.08 9.68
C LEU A 71 5.80 6.41 8.95
N GLY A 72 6.43 7.06 7.96
CA GLY A 72 7.48 6.42 7.20
C GLY A 72 7.97 7.18 5.97
N LYS A 73 9.15 6.79 5.51
CA LYS A 73 9.75 7.26 4.26
C LYS A 73 9.74 6.11 3.27
N TYR A 74 9.00 6.28 2.18
CA TYR A 74 8.86 5.28 1.13
C TYR A 74 9.49 5.75 -0.16
N SER A 75 10.23 4.85 -0.82
CA SER A 75 10.74 5.03 -2.17
C SER A 75 10.32 3.86 -3.07
N GLY A 76 10.35 4.02 -4.39
CA GLY A 76 10.08 2.92 -5.32
C GLY A 76 9.38 3.39 -6.59
N MET A 77 8.41 2.63 -7.06
CA MET A 77 7.74 2.83 -8.34
C MET A 77 6.22 2.79 -8.19
N GLN A 78 5.54 3.62 -8.98
CA GLN A 78 4.08 3.75 -9.02
C GLN A 78 3.54 3.58 -10.44
N TRP A 79 2.43 2.87 -10.58
CA TRP A 79 1.69 2.72 -11.82
C TRP A 79 0.25 3.18 -11.62
N ARG A 80 -0.17 4.17 -12.40
CA ARG A 80 -1.53 4.72 -12.37
C ARG A 80 -2.35 4.13 -13.51
N LEU A 81 -3.25 3.23 -13.18
CA LEU A 81 -4.21 2.64 -14.11
C LEU A 81 -5.54 3.42 -14.07
N LEU A 82 -6.47 3.11 -14.98
CA LEU A 82 -7.76 3.80 -15.04
C LEU A 82 -8.53 3.70 -13.72
N SER A 83 -8.65 2.49 -13.18
CA SER A 83 -9.43 2.21 -11.96
C SER A 83 -8.58 1.83 -10.75
N TYR A 84 -7.27 1.68 -10.93
CA TYR A 84 -6.36 1.15 -9.92
C TYR A 84 -5.07 1.93 -9.87
N ARG A 85 -4.39 1.86 -8.74
CA ARG A 85 -3.02 2.28 -8.57
C ARG A 85 -2.25 1.11 -7.97
N VAL A 86 -1.07 0.87 -8.51
CA VAL A 86 -0.14 -0.15 -8.04
C VAL A 86 1.13 0.57 -7.61
N ASP A 87 1.63 0.30 -6.41
CA ASP A 87 2.90 0.82 -5.94
C ASP A 87 3.78 -0.34 -5.53
N LEU A 88 5.01 -0.38 -6.03
CA LEU A 88 6.09 -1.15 -5.43
C LEU A 88 6.90 -0.17 -4.59
N ARG A 89 6.84 -0.33 -3.28
CA ARG A 89 7.43 0.62 -2.33
C ARG A 89 8.38 -0.08 -1.37
N PHE A 90 9.49 0.58 -1.12
CA PHE A 90 10.49 0.22 -0.13
C PHE A 90 10.33 1.17 1.06
N ASP A 91 9.99 0.61 2.21
CA ASP A 91 9.97 1.32 3.48
C ASP A 91 11.40 1.48 3.97
N GLU A 92 11.92 2.71 3.91
CA GLU A 92 13.29 3.02 4.31
C GLU A 92 13.53 2.90 5.81
N MET A 93 12.47 2.89 6.64
CA MET A 93 12.61 2.71 8.08
C MET A 93 12.69 1.24 8.46
N THR A 94 11.84 0.41 7.85
CA THR A 94 11.74 -1.02 8.20
C THR A 94 12.56 -1.93 7.28
N GLY A 95 13.08 -1.39 6.18
CA GLY A 95 13.81 -2.14 5.15
C GLY A 95 12.92 -3.11 4.37
N GLN A 96 11.61 -2.88 4.35
CA GLN A 96 10.65 -3.81 3.77
C GLN A 96 10.27 -3.40 2.36
N LEU A 97 10.21 -4.38 1.47
CA LEU A 97 9.62 -4.21 0.15
C LEU A 97 8.15 -4.62 0.19
N GLU A 98 7.30 -3.77 -0.35
CA GLU A 98 5.86 -3.93 -0.33
C GLU A 98 5.27 -3.68 -1.71
N LEU A 99 4.28 -4.49 -2.09
CA LEU A 99 3.45 -4.28 -3.27
C LEU A 99 2.05 -3.90 -2.81
N LEU A 100 1.65 -2.67 -3.10
CA LEU A 100 0.32 -2.14 -2.83
C LEU A 100 -0.49 -2.12 -4.13
N PHE A 101 -1.63 -2.79 -4.13
CA PHE A 101 -2.64 -2.69 -5.17
C PHE A 101 -3.90 -2.07 -4.57
N HIS A 102 -4.37 -0.93 -5.08
CA HIS A 102 -5.57 -0.28 -4.54
C HIS A 102 -6.44 0.34 -5.62
N ARG A 103 -7.74 0.38 -5.35
CA ARG A 103 -8.73 0.99 -6.24
C ARG A 103 -8.67 2.52 -6.13
N ARG A 104 -8.55 3.22 -7.27
CA ARG A 104 -8.52 4.69 -7.29
C ARG A 104 -9.82 5.27 -6.72
N GLY A 105 -9.68 6.34 -5.92
CA GLY A 105 -10.81 7.04 -5.29
C GLY A 105 -11.31 6.41 -3.98
N ARG A 106 -10.69 5.32 -3.52
CA ARG A 106 -10.83 4.79 -2.16
C ARG A 106 -9.66 5.26 -1.30
N VAL A 107 -9.87 5.34 0.01
CA VAL A 107 -8.86 5.75 1.00
C VAL A 107 -7.72 4.72 0.97
N ASP A 108 -6.50 5.20 0.71
CA ASP A 108 -5.28 4.40 0.82
C ASP A 108 -5.14 3.93 2.29
N PRO A 109 -5.02 2.62 2.57
CA PRO A 109 -4.99 2.07 3.94
C PRO A 109 -3.79 2.55 4.76
N THR A 110 -2.79 3.08 4.08
CA THR A 110 -1.59 3.67 4.67
C THR A 110 -1.56 5.18 4.59
N ALA A 111 -2.49 5.79 3.87
CA ALA A 111 -2.75 7.20 3.96
C ALA A 111 -3.56 7.47 5.22
N ASP A 112 -3.27 8.61 5.82
CA ASP A 112 -3.85 9.01 7.08
C ASP A 112 -5.37 9.03 6.99
N PHE A 113 -6.00 8.42 8.00
CA PHE A 113 -7.25 8.99 8.46
C PHE A 113 -6.93 10.41 8.93
N GLU A 114 -7.16 11.39 8.09
CA GLU A 114 -7.53 12.71 8.59
C GLU A 114 -8.77 12.47 9.45
N ALA A 115 -8.58 12.37 10.77
CA ALA A 115 -9.69 12.51 11.69
C ALA A 115 -10.37 13.84 11.31
N PRO A 116 -11.70 13.87 11.09
CA PRO A 116 -12.37 15.12 10.81
C PRO A 116 -11.99 16.12 11.91
N PRO A 117 -11.76 17.40 11.57
CA PRO A 117 -11.37 18.39 12.57
C PRO A 117 -12.36 18.33 13.72
N VAL A 118 -11.83 18.21 14.94
CA VAL A 118 -12.64 18.22 16.15
C VAL A 118 -13.40 19.53 16.17
N VAL A 119 -14.69 19.49 15.84
CA VAL A 119 -15.58 20.62 16.00
C VAL A 119 -15.78 20.77 17.51
N THR A 120 -15.00 21.64 18.14
CA THR A 120 -15.23 22.03 19.52
C THR A 120 -16.61 22.67 19.57
N PRO A 121 -17.57 22.14 20.37
CA PRO A 121 -18.87 22.77 20.49
C PRO A 121 -18.66 24.16 21.07
N VAL A 122 -19.13 25.18 20.33
CA VAL A 122 -19.21 26.54 20.85
C VAL A 122 -20.36 26.52 21.85
N THR A 123 -20.03 26.54 23.14
CA THR A 123 -21.03 26.69 24.19
C THR A 123 -21.68 28.09 24.06
N PRO A 124 -23.02 28.19 24.08
CA PRO A 124 -23.73 29.46 23.93
C PRO A 124 -23.50 30.43 25.09
#